data_AF-A0A258NVF4-F1
#
_entry.id   AF-A0A258NVF4-F1
#
_cell.length_a   1.000
_cell.length_b   1.000
_cell.length_c   1.000
_cell.angle_alpha   90.00
_cell.angle_beta   90.00
_cell.angle_gamma   90.00
#
_symmetry.space_group_name_H-M   'P 1'
#
loop_
_entity.id
_entity.type
_entity.pdbx_description
1 polymer ?
#
loop_
_entity_poly.entity_id
_entity_poly.type
_entity_poly.pdbx_seq_one_letter_code
_entity_poly.pdbx_strand_id
1 'polypeptide(L)'
;MHENGYSAALVVLLVAVLESYTARLRFLRSAEPIAGNLSTPDLLAKYFPFLPQKNELLEVFLVRNILAHNHIWHLDVSDFAGAGSPTLATPKELGFQTNKHYEQIVDVPARKTRTLRLNVSPTAMDRSDVRNVFDVVWRTLKFMSAQNFSHTPLAGSTVAFRGKRRQFEDLLHEITDEGSVDAH
;
A
#
# COMPACT_ATOMS: atom_id res chain seq x y z
N MET A 1 18.22 -8.58 0.55
CA MET A 1 17.43 -8.81 1.80
C MET A 1 17.06 -7.51 2.50
N HIS A 2 17.98 -6.55 2.68
CA HIS A 2 17.65 -5.24 3.29
C HIS A 2 16.68 -4.40 2.48
N GLU A 3 16.81 -4.39 1.15
CA GLU A 3 15.94 -3.64 0.24
C GLU A 3 14.45 -3.96 0.46
N ASN A 4 14.10 -5.24 0.51
CA ASN A 4 12.71 -5.67 0.61
C ASN A 4 12.09 -5.25 1.95
N GLY A 5 12.88 -5.28 3.03
CA GLY A 5 12.48 -4.76 4.34
C GLY A 5 12.25 -3.25 4.34
N TYR A 6 13.14 -2.47 3.69
CA TYR A 6 12.95 -1.03 3.52
C TYR A 6 11.75 -0.70 2.64
N SER A 7 11.56 -1.43 1.53
CA SER A 7 10.39 -1.28 0.66
C SER A 7 9.10 -1.57 1.40
N ALA A 8 9.03 -2.67 2.15
CA ALA A 8 7.87 -2.98 2.98
C ALA A 8 7.59 -1.88 4.01
N ALA A 9 8.62 -1.38 4.70
CA ALA A 9 8.48 -0.30 5.67
C ALA A 9 7.97 0.99 5.01
N LEU A 10 8.51 1.37 3.85
CA LEU A 10 8.07 2.55 3.10
C LEU A 10 6.61 2.43 2.67
N VAL A 11 6.19 1.27 2.16
CA VAL A 11 4.78 1.00 1.81
C VAL A 11 3.88 1.20 3.03
N VAL A 12 4.22 0.61 4.18
CA VAL A 12 3.43 0.75 5.40
C VAL A 12 3.36 2.21 5.86
N LEU A 13 4.48 2.94 5.85
CA LEU A 13 4.52 4.34 6.25
C LEU A 13 3.71 5.24 5.32
N LEU A 14 3.78 5.02 4.00
CA LEU A 14 2.96 5.76 3.02
C LEU A 14 1.47 5.55 3.27
N VAL A 15 1.05 4.30 3.52
CA VAL A 15 -0.35 4.01 3.83
C VAL A 15 -0.77 4.62 5.17
N ALA A 16 0.09 4.61 6.18
CA ALA A 16 -0.19 5.25 7.47
C ALA A 16 -0.42 6.76 7.33
N VAL A 17 0.30 7.44 6.43
CA VAL A 17 0.05 8.86 6.12
C VAL A 17 -1.37 9.06 5.57
N LEU A 18 -1.80 8.23 4.61
CA LEU A 18 -3.15 8.31 4.05
C LEU A 18 -4.23 8.00 5.10
N GLU A 19 -4.01 6.98 5.95
CA GLU A 19 -4.91 6.65 7.06
C GLU A 19 -5.04 7.81 8.04
N SER A 20 -3.94 8.50 8.35
CA SER A 20 -3.93 9.67 9.22
C SER A 20 -4.77 10.82 8.65
N TYR A 21 -4.60 11.16 7.36
CA TYR A 21 -5.45 12.17 6.70
C TYR A 21 -6.91 11.75 6.60
N THR A 22 -7.18 10.45 6.37
CA THR A 22 -8.56 9.93 6.34
C THR A 22 -9.22 10.02 7.72
N ALA A 23 -8.49 9.72 8.80
CA ALA A 23 -8.99 9.86 10.16
C ALA A 23 -9.30 11.33 10.47
N ARG A 24 -8.43 12.26 10.07
CA ARG A 24 -8.68 13.71 10.18
C ARG A 24 -9.93 14.13 9.40
N LEU A 25 -10.07 13.67 8.15
CA LEU A 25 -11.25 13.94 7.32
C LEU A 25 -12.53 13.46 8.04
N ARG A 26 -12.51 12.24 8.57
CA ARG A 26 -13.64 11.66 9.31
C ARG A 26 -14.00 12.49 10.54
N PHE A 27 -13.00 12.96 11.28
CA PHE A 27 -13.21 13.82 12.44
C PHE A 27 -13.88 15.14 12.05
N LEU A 28 -13.38 15.82 11.00
CA LEU A 28 -13.94 17.09 10.53
C LEU A 28 -15.32 16.96 9.90
N ARG A 29 -15.60 15.82 9.26
CA ARG A 29 -16.90 15.48 8.66
C ARG A 29 -17.72 14.55 9.55
N SER A 30 -17.54 14.63 10.87
CA SER A 30 -18.21 13.75 11.85
C SER A 30 -19.74 13.93 11.90
N ALA A 31 -20.24 15.08 11.44
CA ALA A 31 -21.67 15.33 11.29
C ALA A 31 -22.31 14.50 10.17
N GLU A 32 -21.52 13.97 9.23
CA GLU A 32 -22.05 13.12 8.16
C GLU A 32 -22.25 11.69 8.67
N PRO A 33 -23.48 11.15 8.61
CA PRO A 33 -23.81 9.85 9.19
C PRO A 33 -23.28 8.71 8.31
N ILE A 34 -22.01 8.37 8.48
CA ILE A 34 -21.41 7.17 7.87
C ILE A 34 -21.37 6.06 8.92
N ALA A 35 -22.26 5.08 8.74
CA ALA A 35 -22.38 3.94 9.65
C ALA A 35 -21.21 2.95 9.51
N GLY A 36 -20.78 2.42 10.66
CA GLY A 36 -19.92 1.24 10.75
C GLY A 36 -18.41 1.49 10.68
N ASN A 37 -17.67 0.39 10.80
CA ASN A 37 -16.22 0.33 10.58
C ASN A 37 -15.97 -0.01 9.12
N LEU A 38 -15.90 1.02 8.28
CA LEU A 38 -15.53 0.89 6.87
C LEU A 38 -14.01 0.83 6.72
N SER A 39 -13.55 0.09 5.71
CA SER A 39 -12.16 0.17 5.27
C SER A 39 -11.85 1.60 4.79
N THR A 40 -10.59 2.04 4.85
CA THR A 40 -10.21 3.38 4.36
C THR A 40 -10.63 3.62 2.90
N PRO A 41 -10.43 2.70 1.93
CA PRO A 41 -10.94 2.87 0.57
C PRO A 41 -12.46 3.05 0.51
N ASP A 42 -13.22 2.26 1.28
CA ASP A 42 -14.69 2.37 1.30
C ASP A 42 -15.16 3.66 1.95
N LEU A 43 -14.51 4.08 3.03
CA LEU A 43 -14.80 5.33 3.72
C LEU A 43 -14.55 6.53 2.80
N LEU A 44 -13.41 6.55 2.10
CA LEU A 44 -13.11 7.59 1.13
C LEU A 44 -14.11 7.59 -0.03
N ALA A 45 -14.55 6.43 -0.50
CA ALA A 45 -15.59 6.33 -1.53
C ALA A 45 -16.97 6.83 -1.06
N LYS A 46 -17.27 6.79 0.24
CA LYS A 46 -18.48 7.42 0.80
C LYS A 46 -18.36 8.95 0.83
N TYR A 47 -17.20 9.46 1.24
CA TYR A 47 -16.94 10.90 1.28
C TYR A 47 -16.77 11.53 -0.12
N PHE A 48 -16.29 10.74 -1.08
CA PHE A 48 -15.98 11.14 -2.45
C PHE A 48 -16.47 10.05 -3.43
N PRO A 49 -17.74 10.11 -3.87
CA PRO A 49 -18.31 9.12 -4.79
C PRO A 49 -17.56 8.97 -6.12
N PHE A 50 -16.85 10.03 -6.54
CA PHE A 50 -16.06 10.07 -7.77
C PHE A 50 -14.56 9.87 -7.53
N LEU A 51 -14.15 9.25 -6.42
CA LEU A 51 -12.75 8.97 -6.10
C LEU A 51 -12.10 8.12 -7.23
N PRO A 52 -11.16 8.69 -8.01
CA PRO A 52 -10.62 7.98 -9.17
C PRO A 52 -9.80 6.74 -8.78
N GLN A 53 -9.09 6.81 -7.65
CA GLN A 53 -8.12 5.78 -7.22
C GLN A 53 -8.73 4.62 -6.42
N LYS A 54 -10.07 4.46 -6.41
CA LYS A 54 -10.73 3.51 -5.49
C LYS A 54 -10.20 2.08 -5.64
N ASN A 55 -10.07 1.59 -6.88
CA ASN A 55 -9.64 0.22 -7.14
C ASN A 55 -8.17 0.02 -6.78
N GLU A 56 -7.30 0.97 -7.14
CA GLU A 56 -5.89 0.92 -6.75
C GLU A 56 -5.72 0.93 -5.22
N LEU A 57 -6.52 1.74 -4.51
CA LEU A 57 -6.51 1.79 -3.05
C LEU A 57 -6.90 0.45 -2.40
N LEU A 58 -7.81 -0.32 -2.99
CA LEU A 58 -8.12 -1.67 -2.48
C LEU A 58 -6.88 -2.58 -2.52
N GLU A 59 -6.08 -2.50 -3.58
CA GLU A 59 -4.85 -3.29 -3.70
C GLU A 59 -3.78 -2.80 -2.72
N VAL A 60 -3.59 -1.49 -2.59
CA VAL A 60 -2.65 -0.88 -1.64
C VAL A 60 -2.96 -1.29 -0.20
N PHE A 61 -4.23 -1.26 0.20
CA PHE A 61 -4.66 -1.65 1.54
C PHE A 61 -4.58 -3.17 1.76
N LEU A 62 -4.77 -3.97 0.72
CA LEU A 62 -4.51 -5.40 0.80
C LEU A 62 -3.02 -5.68 1.07
N VAL A 63 -2.11 -5.07 0.31
CA VAL A 63 -0.66 -5.23 0.52
C VAL A 63 -0.26 -4.74 1.91
N ARG A 64 -0.75 -3.59 2.36
CA ARG A 64 -0.51 -3.13 3.74
C ARG A 64 -0.99 -4.12 4.79
N ASN A 65 -2.15 -4.75 4.61
CA ASN A 65 -2.63 -5.77 5.54
C ASN A 65 -1.73 -7.01 5.56
N ILE A 66 -1.20 -7.40 4.40
CA ILE A 66 -0.23 -8.51 4.30
C ILE A 66 1.06 -8.14 5.03
N LEU A 67 1.61 -6.96 4.80
CA LEU A 67 2.87 -6.52 5.41
C LEU A 67 2.76 -6.31 6.91
N ALA A 68 1.67 -5.67 7.38
CA ALA A 68 1.52 -5.29 8.78
C ALA A 68 1.12 -6.47 9.69
N HIS A 69 0.38 -7.44 9.15
CA HIS A 69 -0.23 -8.50 9.96
C HIS A 69 0.16 -9.91 9.52
N ASN A 70 1.01 -10.03 8.50
CA ASN A 70 1.44 -11.29 7.91
C ASN A 70 0.27 -12.24 7.55
N HIS A 71 -0.91 -11.67 7.24
CA HIS A 71 -2.20 -12.38 7.18
C HIS A 71 -2.33 -13.45 6.07
N ILE A 72 -1.32 -13.60 5.20
CA ILE A 72 -1.44 -14.38 3.96
C ILE A 72 -0.34 -15.44 3.81
N TRP A 73 0.74 -15.39 4.58
CA TRP A 73 1.87 -16.30 4.40
C TRP A 73 2.07 -17.12 5.67
N HIS A 74 1.57 -18.36 5.68
CA HIS A 74 2.22 -19.40 6.48
C HIS A 74 3.17 -20.17 5.57
N LEU A 75 4.42 -20.31 6.03
CA LEU A 75 5.34 -21.29 5.48
C LEU A 75 4.79 -22.67 5.88
N ASP A 76 4.41 -23.49 4.91
CA ASP A 76 4.20 -24.89 5.18
C ASP A 76 5.58 -25.57 5.29
N VAL A 77 5.93 -25.93 6.52
CA VAL A 77 7.20 -26.60 6.87
C VAL A 77 6.99 -28.10 7.11
N SER A 78 5.80 -28.64 6.83
CA SER A 78 5.42 -29.99 7.23
C SER A 78 6.12 -31.12 6.46
N ASP A 79 6.82 -30.82 5.35
CA ASP A 79 7.49 -31.85 4.54
C ASP A 79 8.94 -31.50 4.12
N PHE A 80 9.76 -31.12 5.10
CA PHE A 80 11.19 -30.83 4.86
C PHE A 80 12.00 -32.06 4.41
N ALA A 81 11.49 -33.27 4.67
CA ALA A 81 12.17 -34.53 4.41
C ALA A 81 11.76 -35.20 3.09
N GLY A 82 10.56 -34.93 2.56
CA GLY A 82 10.02 -35.57 1.35
C GLY A 82 9.89 -34.66 0.11
N ALA A 83 9.59 -33.37 0.27
CA ALA A 83 9.17 -32.50 -0.85
C ALA A 83 10.23 -31.49 -1.34
N GLY A 84 11.35 -31.33 -0.63
CA GLY A 84 12.31 -30.26 -0.91
C GLY A 84 11.86 -28.89 -0.39
N SER A 85 12.56 -27.83 -0.81
CA SER A 85 12.52 -26.47 -0.24
C SER A 85 11.10 -25.95 0.06
N PRO A 86 10.88 -25.27 1.20
CA PRO A 86 9.55 -24.83 1.61
C PRO A 86 8.87 -23.95 0.55
N THR A 87 7.76 -24.44 0.01
CA THR A 87 6.89 -23.68 -0.87
C THR A 87 6.03 -22.73 -0.05
N LEU A 88 6.04 -21.44 -0.39
CA LEU A 88 5.06 -20.46 0.10
C LEU A 88 3.65 -20.96 -0.27
N ALA A 89 2.90 -21.48 0.70
CA ALA A 89 1.51 -21.92 0.51
C ALA A 89 0.57 -20.71 0.42
N THR A 90 -0.46 -20.81 -0.42
CA THR A 90 -1.46 -19.76 -0.54
C THR A 90 -2.40 -19.76 0.68
N PRO A 91 -3.02 -18.63 1.05
CA PRO A 91 -3.97 -18.58 2.18
C PRO A 91 -5.08 -19.62 2.11
N LYS A 92 -5.52 -19.95 0.89
CA LYS A 92 -6.60 -20.92 0.63
C LYS A 92 -6.14 -22.36 0.86
N GLU A 93 -4.91 -22.69 0.51
CA GLU A 93 -4.28 -23.99 0.81
C GLU A 93 -4.13 -24.20 2.33
N LEU A 94 -4.02 -23.12 3.08
CA LEU A 94 -3.87 -23.12 4.54
C LEU A 94 -5.20 -23.02 5.30
N GLY A 95 -6.34 -23.05 4.61
CA GLY A 95 -7.67 -22.97 5.24
C GLY A 95 -8.06 -21.57 5.77
N PHE A 96 -7.30 -20.52 5.43
CA PHE A 96 -7.72 -19.16 5.77
C PHE A 96 -8.89 -18.71 4.90
N GLN A 97 -9.93 -18.17 5.54
CA GLN A 97 -10.97 -17.44 4.83
C GLN A 97 -10.39 -16.11 4.36
N THR A 98 -9.94 -16.08 3.11
CA THR A 98 -9.60 -14.82 2.46
C THR A 98 -10.83 -13.93 2.40
N ASN A 99 -10.63 -12.61 2.51
CA ASN A 99 -11.72 -11.66 2.33
C ASN A 99 -12.39 -11.94 0.98
N LYS A 100 -13.73 -11.84 0.87
CA LYS A 100 -14.55 -12.35 -0.26
C LYS A 100 -14.13 -11.89 -1.67
N HIS A 101 -13.20 -10.95 -1.75
CA HIS A 101 -12.71 -10.31 -2.97
C HIS A 101 -11.21 -10.59 -3.27
N TYR A 102 -10.55 -11.47 -2.51
CA TYR A 102 -9.10 -11.69 -2.67
C TYR A 102 -8.70 -12.15 -4.07
N GLU A 103 -9.38 -13.16 -4.64
CA GLU A 103 -9.11 -13.67 -5.99
C GLU A 103 -9.44 -12.64 -7.10
N GLN A 104 -10.29 -11.65 -6.78
CA GLN A 104 -10.63 -10.54 -7.67
C GLN A 104 -9.55 -9.45 -7.67
N ILE A 105 -8.72 -9.39 -6.62
CA ILE A 105 -7.67 -8.37 -6.44
C ILE A 105 -6.28 -8.96 -6.73
N VAL A 106 -6.08 -10.26 -6.50
CA VAL A 106 -4.79 -10.93 -6.61
C VAL A 106 -4.80 -11.95 -7.74
N ASP A 107 -3.80 -11.85 -8.60
CA ASP A 107 -3.37 -12.94 -9.47
C ASP A 107 -2.56 -13.92 -8.63
N VAL A 108 -3.21 -15.00 -8.19
CA VAL A 108 -2.63 -15.99 -7.28
C VAL A 108 -1.42 -16.70 -7.92
N PRO A 109 -1.48 -17.19 -9.18
CA PRO A 109 -0.30 -17.71 -9.86
C PRO A 109 0.88 -16.74 -9.92
N ALA A 110 0.63 -15.47 -10.27
CA ALA A 110 1.69 -14.47 -10.38
C ALA A 110 2.16 -13.92 -9.02
N ARG A 111 1.42 -14.20 -7.92
CA ARG A 111 1.62 -13.61 -6.59
C ARG A 111 1.71 -12.09 -6.62
N LYS A 112 0.87 -11.49 -7.46
CA LYS A 112 0.80 -10.04 -7.66
C LYS A 112 -0.64 -9.55 -7.63
N THR A 113 -0.85 -8.31 -7.25
CA THR A 113 -2.16 -7.66 -7.43
C THR A 113 -2.44 -7.45 -8.92
N ARG A 114 -3.71 -7.34 -9.32
CA ARG A 114 -4.08 -7.38 -10.73
C ARG A 114 -3.86 -6.04 -11.43
N THR A 115 -4.19 -4.93 -10.78
CA THR A 115 -4.12 -3.59 -11.37
C THR A 115 -2.72 -2.98 -11.25
N LEU A 116 -2.20 -2.89 -10.04
CA LEU A 116 -0.91 -2.26 -9.75
C LEU A 116 0.28 -3.23 -9.87
N ARG A 117 0.01 -4.53 -10.02
CA ARG A 117 1.04 -5.59 -10.08
C ARG A 117 1.97 -5.60 -8.88
N LEU A 118 1.46 -5.19 -7.72
CA LEU A 118 2.23 -5.18 -6.46
C LEU A 118 2.53 -6.60 -6.04
N ASN A 119 3.74 -6.86 -5.57
CA ASN A 119 4.06 -8.15 -4.99
C ASN A 119 3.16 -8.38 -3.76
N VAL A 120 2.60 -9.58 -3.62
CA VAL A 120 1.83 -9.91 -2.42
C VAL A 120 2.70 -10.58 -1.35
N SER A 121 3.95 -10.93 -1.65
CA SER A 121 4.90 -11.51 -0.69
C SER A 121 5.81 -10.44 -0.09
N PRO A 122 5.92 -10.32 1.26
CA PRO A 122 6.85 -9.40 1.90
C PRO A 122 8.30 -9.59 1.44
N THR A 123 8.70 -10.84 1.20
CA THR A 123 10.06 -11.17 0.74
C THR A 123 10.30 -10.86 -0.73
N ALA A 124 9.28 -10.49 -1.49
CA ALA A 124 9.39 -10.08 -2.88
C ALA A 124 9.14 -8.57 -3.08
N MET A 125 8.87 -7.82 -2.00
CA MET A 125 8.70 -6.37 -2.08
C MET A 125 9.97 -5.71 -2.61
N ASP A 126 9.82 -4.80 -3.56
CA ASP A 126 10.92 -4.07 -4.17
C ASP A 126 10.60 -2.57 -4.33
N ARG A 127 11.45 -1.82 -5.05
CA ARG A 127 11.27 -0.38 -5.25
C ARG A 127 10.09 -0.05 -6.16
N SER A 128 9.76 -0.93 -7.09
CA SER A 128 8.64 -0.75 -8.01
C SER A 128 7.31 -0.76 -7.23
N ASP A 129 7.21 -1.61 -6.20
CA ASP A 129 6.07 -1.62 -5.29
C ASP A 129 5.92 -0.29 -4.54
N VAL A 130 7.04 0.21 -3.99
CA VAL A 130 7.06 1.50 -3.28
C VAL A 130 6.63 2.62 -4.22
N ARG A 131 7.16 2.66 -5.44
CA ARG A 131 6.83 3.68 -6.44
C ARG A 131 5.33 3.69 -6.74
N ASN A 132 4.74 2.51 -7.00
CA ASN A 132 3.32 2.39 -7.31
C ASN A 132 2.44 2.79 -6.12
N VAL A 133 2.78 2.33 -4.90
CA VAL A 133 2.05 2.70 -3.69
C VAL A 133 2.16 4.21 -3.42
N PHE A 134 3.35 4.79 -3.57
CA PHE A 134 3.57 6.22 -3.39
C PHE A 134 2.72 7.03 -4.38
N ASP A 135 2.77 6.69 -5.67
CA ASP A 135 1.96 7.38 -6.67
C ASP A 135 0.45 7.36 -6.32
N VAL A 136 -0.10 6.19 -5.98
CA VAL A 136 -1.53 6.05 -5.63
C VAL A 136 -1.89 6.85 -4.38
N VAL A 137 -1.08 6.74 -3.31
CA VAL A 137 -1.29 7.48 -2.06
C VAL A 137 -1.24 8.98 -2.32
N TRP A 138 -0.24 9.45 -3.06
CA TRP A 138 -0.04 10.87 -3.29
C TRP A 138 -1.11 11.46 -4.21
N ARG A 139 -1.50 10.75 -5.28
CA ARG A 139 -2.65 11.15 -6.12
C ARG A 139 -3.94 11.24 -5.30
N THR A 140 -4.16 10.29 -4.40
CA THR A 140 -5.33 10.30 -3.49
C THR A 140 -5.31 11.52 -2.57
N LEU A 141 -4.18 11.81 -1.93
CA LEU A 141 -4.03 12.97 -1.07
C LEU A 141 -4.23 14.29 -1.84
N LYS A 142 -3.65 14.42 -3.05
CA LYS A 142 -3.86 15.59 -3.91
C LYS A 142 -5.32 15.75 -4.30
N PHE A 143 -6.00 14.66 -4.63
CA PHE A 143 -7.43 14.68 -4.90
C PHE A 143 -8.21 15.17 -3.67
N MET A 144 -7.97 14.61 -2.48
CA MET A 144 -8.62 15.03 -1.24
C MET A 144 -8.37 16.52 -0.93
N SER A 145 -7.13 17.00 -1.11
CA SER A 145 -6.77 18.40 -0.92
C SER A 145 -7.47 19.32 -1.91
N ALA A 146 -7.65 18.88 -3.16
CA ALA A 146 -8.36 19.64 -4.18
C ALA A 146 -9.87 19.74 -3.90
N GLN A 147 -10.46 18.72 -3.25
CA GLN A 147 -11.87 18.79 -2.82
C GLN A 147 -12.06 19.79 -1.66
N ASN A 148 -11.15 19.77 -0.68
CA ASN A 148 -11.18 20.73 0.42
C ASN A 148 -9.80 20.81 1.11
N PHE A 149 -9.10 21.92 0.89
CA PHE A 149 -7.77 22.15 1.45
C PHE A 149 -7.77 22.15 2.98
N SER A 150 -8.80 22.72 3.62
CA SER A 150 -8.90 22.75 5.08
C SER A 150 -9.05 21.35 5.69
N HIS A 151 -9.60 20.39 4.93
CA HIS A 151 -9.73 18.98 5.35
C HIS A 151 -8.49 18.14 5.09
N THR A 152 -7.70 18.48 4.06
CA THR A 152 -6.47 17.76 3.71
C THR A 152 -5.39 18.75 3.30
N PRO A 153 -4.83 19.52 4.25
CA PRO A 153 -3.83 20.51 3.91
C PRO A 153 -2.50 19.81 3.62
N LEU A 154 -2.09 19.76 2.36
CA LEU A 154 -0.76 19.29 1.95
C LEU A 154 0.32 20.39 2.01
N ALA A 155 0.04 21.50 2.68
CA ALA A 155 1.03 22.54 2.92
C ALA A 155 2.20 22.00 3.74
N GLY A 156 3.41 22.50 3.46
CA GLY A 156 4.61 22.02 4.14
C GLY A 156 5.12 20.67 3.64
N SER A 157 4.66 20.19 2.47
CA SER A 157 5.17 18.99 1.80
C SER A 157 6.64 19.08 1.38
N THR A 158 7.36 20.15 1.72
CA THR A 158 8.79 20.29 1.43
C THR A 158 9.63 19.55 2.46
N VAL A 159 10.41 18.58 1.99
CA VAL A 159 11.30 17.74 2.81
C VAL A 159 12.76 18.01 2.48
N ALA A 160 13.65 17.67 3.42
CA ALA A 160 15.09 17.64 3.16
C ALA A 160 15.46 16.28 2.56
N PHE A 161 16.06 16.27 1.37
CA PHE A 161 16.51 15.06 0.70
C PHE A 161 17.83 15.34 -0.02
N ARG A 162 18.86 14.51 0.22
CA ARG A 162 20.22 14.66 -0.33
C ARG A 162 20.76 16.11 -0.21
N GLY A 163 20.58 16.72 0.97
CA GLY A 163 21.04 18.08 1.26
C GLY A 163 20.22 19.22 0.62
N LYS A 164 19.13 18.93 -0.10
CA LYS A 164 18.27 19.94 -0.75
C LYS A 164 16.85 19.90 -0.21
N ARG A 165 16.17 21.06 -0.24
CA ARG A 165 14.73 21.15 0.02
C ARG A 165 13.97 20.81 -1.26
N ARG A 166 13.08 19.83 -1.22
CA ARG A 166 12.30 19.35 -2.39
C ARG A 166 10.85 19.13 -2.01
N GLN A 167 9.94 19.16 -2.99
CA GLN A 167 8.58 18.68 -2.72
C GLN A 167 8.65 17.18 -2.49
N PHE A 168 7.87 16.69 -1.51
CA PHE A 168 7.83 15.27 -1.20
C PHE A 168 7.45 14.45 -2.43
N GLU A 169 6.53 14.95 -3.25
CA GLU A 169 6.11 14.30 -4.49
C GLU A 169 7.25 14.11 -5.50
N ASP A 170 8.24 15.01 -5.50
CA ASP A 170 9.39 14.90 -6.40
C ASP A 170 10.23 13.66 -6.08
N LEU A 171 10.14 13.13 -4.86
CA LEU A 171 10.85 11.92 -4.46
C LEU A 171 10.35 10.68 -5.20
N LEU A 172 9.15 10.72 -5.78
CA LEU A 172 8.65 9.64 -6.62
C LEU A 172 9.56 9.41 -7.84
N HIS A 173 10.14 10.49 -8.38
CA HIS A 173 11.08 10.43 -9.51
C HIS A 173 12.45 9.87 -9.13
N GLU A 174 12.79 9.88 -7.84
CA GLU A 174 14.05 9.33 -7.32
C GLU A 174 13.98 7.82 -7.09
N ILE A 175 12.78 7.22 -7.11
CA ILE A 175 12.60 5.78 -7.00
C ILE A 175 12.79 5.18 -8.39
N THR A 176 14.05 4.88 -8.72
CA THR A 176 14.45 4.24 -9.97
C THR A 176 14.71 2.75 -9.77
N ASP A 177 14.42 1.97 -10.81
CA ASP A 177 14.79 0.54 -10.90
C ASP A 177 16.31 0.36 -11.07
N GLU A 178 17.03 1.42 -11.45
CA GLU A 178 18.47 1.42 -11.54
C GLU A 178 19.08 1.54 -10.13
N GLY A 179 19.77 0.47 -9.71
CA GLY A 179 20.72 0.52 -8.62
C GLY A 179 21.74 1.61 -8.93
N SER A 180 21.98 2.50 -7.98
CA SER A 180 23.01 3.54 -8.06
C SER A 180 24.37 2.90 -8.38
N VAL A 181 24.76 2.92 -9.66
CA VAL A 181 26.14 2.73 -10.10
C VAL A 181 26.82 4.07 -9.87
N ASP A 182 27.18 4.34 -8.62
CA ASP A 182 28.19 5.35 -8.29
C ASP A 182 28.94 4.81 -7.07
N ALA A 183 29.89 3.92 -7.36
CA ALA A 183 30.97 3.59 -6.46
C ALA A 183 31.99 4.73 -6.55
N HIS A 184 32.27 5.36 -5.41
CA HIS A 184 33.48 6.17 -5.22
C HIS A 184 34.71 5.28 -5.16
#